data_AF-A0A0P9D7I0-F1
#
_entry.id   AF-A0A0P9D7I0-F1
#
_cell.length_a   1.000
_cell.length_b   1.000
_cell.length_c   1.000
_cell.angle_alpha   90.00
_cell.angle_beta   90.00
_cell.angle_gamma   90.00
#
_symmetry.space_group_name_H-M   'P 1'
#
loop_
_entity.id
_entity.type
_entity.pdbx_description
1 polymer ?
#
loop_
_entity_poly.entity_id
_entity_poly.type
_entity_poly.pdbx_seq_one_letter_code
_entity_poly.pdbx_strand_id
1 'polypeptide(L)' 'AGRHHLAFMPFGAGPRKCIGNNLAEMEGPLVLAYGAQRFDFRLAPGYQPELEVAITLRPKHGMPMSIHPRGA' A
#
# COMPACT_ATOMS: atom_id res chain seq x y z
N ALA A 1 21.32 16.20 -2.18
CA ALA A 1 21.88 14.83 -2.29
C ALA A 1 21.10 14.07 -3.35
N GLY A 2 21.76 13.64 -4.45
CA GLY A 2 21.10 12.94 -5.55
C GLY A 2 20.95 11.45 -5.23
N ARG A 3 19.71 10.95 -5.13
CA ARG A 3 19.45 9.52 -5.03
C ARG A 3 19.72 8.85 -6.38
N HIS A 4 20.29 7.65 -6.35
CA HIS A 4 20.47 6.84 -7.55
C HIS A 4 19.11 6.55 -8.21
N HIS A 5 19.06 6.56 -9.55
CA HIS A 5 17.81 6.37 -10.31
C HIS A 5 17.13 5.00 -10.03
N LEU A 6 17.90 4.00 -9.58
CA LEU A 6 17.42 2.68 -9.17
C LEU A 6 17.25 2.52 -7.66
N ALA A 7 17.26 3.59 -6.87
CA ALA A 7 17.11 3.49 -5.42
C ALA A 7 15.69 3.04 -4.99
N PHE A 8 14.72 3.05 -5.91
CA PHE A 8 13.33 2.65 -5.66
C PHE A 8 12.80 1.81 -6.82
N MET A 9 12.68 0.50 -6.61
CA MET A 9 12.25 -0.47 -7.62
C MET A 9 11.26 -1.50 -7.03
N PRO A 10 10.09 -1.06 -6.52
CA PRO A 10 9.15 -1.95 -5.82
C PRO A 10 8.57 -3.06 -6.72
N PHE A 11 8.60 -2.86 -8.04
CA PHE A 11 8.15 -3.81 -9.05
C PHE A 11 9.30 -4.42 -9.87
N GLY A 12 10.55 -4.25 -9.41
CA GLY A 12 11.76 -4.61 -10.15
C GLY A 12 12.09 -3.65 -11.31
N ALA A 13 13.07 -4.03 -12.12
CA ALA A 13 13.55 -3.26 -13.27
C ALA A 13 14.02 -4.18 -14.41
N GLY A 14 14.19 -3.60 -15.61
CA GLY A 14 14.66 -4.32 -16.79
C GLY A 14 13.62 -5.28 -17.41
N PRO A 15 14.06 -6.25 -18.24
CA PRO A 15 13.17 -7.14 -19.00
C PRO A 15 12.27 -8.05 -18.16
N ARG A 16 12.58 -8.21 -16.86
CA ARG A 16 11.80 -9.02 -15.90
C ARG A 16 11.08 -8.17 -14.85
N LYS A 17 10.91 -6.86 -15.09
CA LYS A 17 10.04 -6.00 -14.30
C LYS A 17 8.63 -6.61 -14.25
N CYS A 18 7.93 -6.44 -13.14
CA CYS A 18 6.57 -6.94 -12.95
C CYS A 18 5.69 -6.55 -14.16
N ILE A 19 5.12 -7.55 -14.83
CA ILE A 19 4.19 -7.35 -15.95
C ILE A 19 2.94 -6.55 -15.54
N GLY A 20 2.56 -6.65 -14.26
CA GLY A 20 1.45 -5.92 -13.66
C GLY A 20 1.79 -4.52 -13.15
N ASN A 21 2.99 -3.98 -13.36
CA ASN A 21 3.40 -2.67 -12.82
C ASN A 21 2.39 -1.56 -13.15
N ASN A 22 2.02 -1.44 -14.42
CA ASN A 22 1.13 -0.35 -14.84
C ASN A 22 -0.28 -0.54 -14.29
N LEU A 23 -0.75 -1.79 -14.16
CA LEU A 23 -2.03 -2.09 -13.54
C LEU A 23 -2.01 -1.68 -12.06
N ALA A 24 -0.98 -2.08 -11.31
CA ALA A 24 -0.86 -1.73 -9.89
C ALA A 24 -0.73 -0.21 -9.66
N GLU A 25 0.02 0.49 -10.52
CA GLU A 25 0.17 1.95 -10.48
C GLU A 25 -1.12 2.71 -10.85
N MET A 26 -2.03 2.09 -11.59
CA MET A 26 -3.37 2.66 -11.86
C MET A 26 -4.37 2.28 -10.76
N GLU A 27 -4.47 1.00 -10.42
CA GLU A 27 -5.48 0.45 -9.50
C GLU A 27 -5.25 0.89 -8.06
N GLY A 28 -4.01 0.84 -7.56
CA GLY A 28 -3.67 1.18 -6.18
C GLY A 28 -4.15 2.59 -5.79
N PRO A 29 -3.76 3.64 -6.53
CA PRO A 29 -4.24 5.00 -6.30
C PRO A 29 -5.76 5.15 -6.41
N LEU A 30 -6.42 4.44 -7.33
CA LEU A 30 -7.87 4.49 -7.49
C LEU A 30 -8.60 3.90 -6.27
N VAL A 31 -8.16 2.74 -5.77
CA VAL A 31 -8.72 2.12 -4.56
C VAL A 31 -8.52 3.04 -3.35
N LEU A 32 -7.32 3.62 -3.21
CA LEU A 32 -7.02 4.57 -2.13
C LEU A 32 -7.88 5.84 -2.23
N ALA A 33 -8.02 6.41 -3.43
CA ALA A 33 -8.84 7.59 -3.66
C ALA A 33 -10.32 7.32 -3.37
N TYR A 34 -10.85 6.19 -3.85
CA TYR A 34 -12.22 5.76 -3.57
C TYR A 34 -12.47 5.64 -2.07
N GLY A 35 -11.55 4.96 -1.37
CA GLY A 35 -11.64 4.77 0.08
C GLY A 35 -11.56 6.10 0.83
N ALA A 36 -10.55 6.91 0.53
CA ALA A 36 -10.32 8.19 1.19
C ALA A 36 -11.42 9.23 0.93
N GLN A 37 -12.10 9.19 -0.21
CA GLN A 37 -13.22 10.11 -0.48
C GLN A 37 -14.47 9.76 0.33
N ARG A 38 -14.68 8.49 0.64
CA ARG A 38 -15.94 7.99 1.23
C ARG A 38 -15.84 7.60 2.69
N PHE A 39 -14.64 7.36 3.21
CA PHE A 39 -14.45 6.78 4.53
C PHE A 39 -13.30 7.43 5.31
N ASP A 40 -13.48 7.44 6.62
CA ASP A 40 -12.46 7.69 7.62
C ASP A 40 -12.01 6.37 8.24
N PHE A 41 -10.79 5.97 7.94
CA PHE A 41 -10.14 4.79 8.52
C PHE A 41 -9.41 5.18 9.79
N ARG A 42 -9.74 4.56 10.92
CA ARG A 42 -9.04 4.74 12.20
C ARG A 42 -8.36 3.43 12.58
N LEU A 43 -7.04 3.45 12.73
CA LEU A 43 -6.28 2.30 13.20
C LEU A 43 -6.67 1.96 14.64
N ALA A 44 -6.73 0.67 14.98
CA ALA A 44 -7.01 0.23 16.33
C ALA A 44 -6.02 0.86 17.34
N PRO A 45 -6.49 1.38 18.49
CA PRO A 45 -5.62 1.99 19.49
C PRO A 45 -4.50 1.05 19.94
N GLY A 46 -3.26 1.54 19.95
CA GLY A 46 -2.09 0.77 20.39
C GLY A 46 -1.60 -0.28 19.38
N TYR A 47 -2.24 -0.45 18.22
CA TYR A 47 -1.76 -1.37 17.20
C TYR A 47 -0.44 -0.89 16.59
N GLN A 48 0.57 -1.77 16.59
CA GLN A 48 1.86 -1.56 15.95
C GLN A 48 2.09 -2.68 14.92
N PRO A 49 2.32 -2.36 13.64
CA PRO A 49 2.57 -3.37 12.62
C PRO A 49 3.85 -4.16 12.90
N GLU A 50 3.73 -5.47 13.09
CA GLU A 50 4.85 -6.40 13.01
C GLU A 50 4.98 -6.89 11.57
N LEU A 51 6.17 -6.82 10.99
CA LEU A 51 6.43 -7.28 9.64
C LEU A 51 6.56 -8.81 9.61
N GLU A 52 5.85 -9.44 8.68
CA GLU A 52 6.00 -10.85 8.33
C GLU A 52 6.54 -10.97 6.90
N VAL A 53 7.63 -11.72 6.76
CA VAL A 53 8.17 -12.10 5.46
C VAL A 53 7.59 -13.46 5.07
N ALA A 54 6.62 -13.46 4.15
CA ALA A 54 6.09 -14.66 3.51
C ALA A 54 6.56 -14.69 2.04
N ILE A 55 5.66 -15.00 1.09
CA ILE A 55 5.92 -14.78 -0.34
C ILE A 55 6.11 -13.27 -0.63
N THR A 56 5.39 -12.41 0.10
CA THR A 56 5.52 -10.95 0.09
C THR A 56 5.71 -10.42 1.51
N LEU A 57 6.17 -9.17 1.64
CA LEU A 57 6.22 -8.45 2.92
C LEU A 57 4.81 -7.95 3.26
N ARG A 58 4.33 -8.26 4.46
CA ARG A 58 3.00 -7.83 4.93
C ARG A 58 2.98 -7.61 6.45
N PRO A 59 1.99 -6.88 7.00
CA PRO A 59 1.71 -6.89 8.43
C PRO A 59 1.25 -8.28 8.88
N LYS A 60 1.94 -8.87 9.85
CA LYS A 60 1.66 -10.22 10.40
C LYS A 60 0.23 -10.38 10.91
N HIS A 61 -0.31 -9.31 11.49
CA HIS A 61 -1.62 -9.29 12.14
C HIS A 61 -2.68 -8.50 11.35
N GLY A 62 -2.49 -8.37 10.03
CA GLY A 62 -3.36 -7.56 9.18
C GLY A 62 -3.30 -6.07 9.53
N MET A 63 -4.38 -5.33 9.28
CA MET A 63 -4.48 -3.91 9.64
C MET A 63 -5.85 -3.68 10.28
N PRO A 64 -5.98 -3.87 11.62
CA PRO A 64 -7.27 -3.71 12.30
C PRO A 64 -7.65 -2.23 12.33
N MET A 65 -8.79 -1.90 11.72
CA MET A 65 -9.28 -0.52 11.60
C MET A 65 -10.77 -0.44 11.86
N SER A 66 -11.25 0.66 12.44
CA SER A 66 -12.64 1.06 12.35
C SER A 66 -12.84 1.95 11.12
N ILE A 67 -13.98 1.79 10.46
CA ILE A 67 -14.32 2.51 9.22
C ILE A 67 -15.58 3.31 9.50
N HIS A 68 -15.54 4.61 9.24
CA HIS A 68 -16.68 5.50 9.37
C HIS A 68 -16.95 6.18 8.03
N PRO A 69 -18.21 6.40 7.63
CA PRO A 69 -18.51 7.24 6.48
C PRO A 69 -17.87 8.62 6.64
N ARG A 70 -17.16 9.09 5.62
CA ARG A 70 -16.73 10.48 5.53
C ARG A 70 -17.95 11.29 5.10
N GLY A 71 -18.21 12.39 5.81
CA GLY A 71 -19.40 13.23 5.61
C GLY A 71 -19.65 13.54 4.13
N ALA A 72 -20.94 13.52 3.76
CA ALA A 72 -21.44 13.88 2.43
C ALA A 72 -21.03 15.29 2.02
#